data_AF-A0A060WVY6-F1
#
_entry.id   AF-A0A060WVY6-F1
#
_cell.length_a   1.000
_cell.length_b   1.000
_cell.length_c   1.000
_cell.angle_alpha   90.00
_cell.angle_beta   90.00
_cell.angle_gamma   90.00
#
_symmetry.space_group_name_H-M   'P 1'
#
loop_
_entity.id
_entity.type
_entity.pdbx_description
1 polymer ?
#
loop_
_entity_poly.entity_id
_entity_poly.type
_entity_poly.pdbx_seq_one_letter_code
_entity_poly.pdbx_strand_id
1 'polypeptide(L)'
;MFVCLSVDHLQGDEEATLGLPISPFMDRSSPQLAKLQESFITHIVGPLCNSYDAAGLLPGYWIDEERSEDEDEEEQVEDTETDEDELEEELEPKRRNGRRRLFCNIMQHLTENHKVWKKTIEEEEKSKEKQQADSLPLSLSPSPSDDQIQVIQEEEEGEERQ
;
A
#
# COMPACT_ATOMS: atom_id res chain seq x y z
N MET A 1 -14.28 2.72 -11.52
CA MET A 1 -12.92 3.28 -11.49
C MET A 1 -12.72 4.43 -12.48
N PHE A 2 -12.96 4.21 -13.79
CA PHE A 2 -12.81 5.26 -14.82
C PHE A 2 -13.52 6.58 -14.50
N VAL A 3 -14.75 6.52 -13.97
CA VAL A 3 -15.51 7.73 -13.63
C VAL A 3 -14.87 8.55 -12.52
N CYS A 4 -14.32 7.91 -11.47
CA CYS A 4 -13.68 8.63 -10.36
C CYS A 4 -12.43 9.36 -10.86
N LEU A 5 -11.60 8.66 -11.63
CA LEU A 5 -10.40 9.26 -12.22
C LEU A 5 -10.75 10.41 -13.16
N SER A 6 -11.78 10.28 -13.99
CA SER A 6 -12.21 11.39 -14.84
C SER A 6 -12.64 12.62 -14.05
N VAL A 7 -13.24 12.44 -12.87
CA VAL A 7 -13.60 13.54 -11.97
C VAL A 7 -12.35 14.16 -11.33
N ASP A 8 -11.44 13.33 -10.83
CA ASP A 8 -10.18 13.79 -10.22
C ASP A 8 -9.36 14.62 -11.22
N HIS A 9 -9.22 14.15 -12.47
CA HIS A 9 -8.52 14.90 -13.51
C HIS A 9 -9.25 16.17 -13.96
N LEU A 10 -10.57 16.24 -13.80
CA LEU A 10 -11.32 17.46 -14.11
C LEU A 10 -11.07 18.52 -13.04
N GLN A 11 -11.01 18.11 -11.78
CA GLN A 11 -10.63 19.00 -10.68
C GLN A 11 -9.21 19.52 -10.86
N GLY A 12 -8.25 18.66 -11.23
CA GLY A 12 -6.87 19.09 -11.49
C GLY A 12 -6.73 20.10 -12.63
N ASP A 13 -7.54 19.95 -13.70
CA ASP A 13 -7.57 20.92 -14.81
C ASP A 13 -8.10 22.29 -14.34
N GLU A 14 -9.10 22.30 -13.47
CA GLU A 14 -9.65 23.54 -12.89
C GLU A 14 -8.62 24.24 -12.00
N GLU A 15 -7.93 23.50 -11.13
CA GLU A 15 -6.85 24.03 -10.27
C GLU A 15 -5.72 24.64 -11.12
N ALA A 16 -5.30 23.97 -12.19
CA ALA A 16 -4.30 24.49 -13.13
C ALA A 16 -4.77 25.77 -13.82
N THR A 17 -6.04 25.83 -14.24
CA THR A 17 -6.65 27.02 -14.87
C THR A 17 -6.70 28.21 -13.91
N LEU A 18 -6.87 27.94 -12.61
CA LEU A 18 -6.85 28.95 -11.55
C LEU A 18 -5.43 29.32 -11.09
N GLY A 19 -4.38 28.67 -11.63
CA GLY A 19 -2.99 28.88 -11.21
C GLY A 19 -2.69 28.36 -9.80
N LEU A 20 -3.52 27.45 -9.29
CA LEU A 20 -3.32 26.78 -8.00
C LEU A 20 -2.40 25.57 -8.17
N PRO A 21 -1.68 25.15 -7.11
CA PRO A 21 -0.98 23.87 -7.14
C PRO A 21 -2.00 22.74 -7.31
N ILE A 22 -1.76 21.87 -8.30
CA ILE A 22 -2.64 20.72 -8.59
C ILE A 22 -2.58 19.75 -7.41
N SER A 23 -3.75 19.32 -6.96
CA SER A 23 -3.95 18.36 -5.89
C SER A 23 -3.26 17.03 -6.22
N PRO A 24 -2.69 16.33 -5.22
CA PRO A 24 -2.06 15.03 -5.43
C PRO A 24 -2.98 14.06 -6.18
N PHE A 25 -2.41 13.32 -7.13
CA PHE A 25 -3.11 12.33 -7.97
C PHE A 25 -4.16 12.89 -8.97
N MET A 26 -4.34 14.22 -9.05
CA MET A 26 -5.28 14.87 -9.97
C MET A 26 -4.62 15.38 -11.26
N ASP A 27 -3.30 15.32 -11.36
CA ASP A 27 -2.56 15.72 -12.55
C ASP A 27 -2.58 14.62 -13.62
N ARG A 28 -3.27 14.89 -14.73
CA ARG A 28 -3.35 13.96 -15.88
C ARG A 28 -2.03 13.82 -16.64
N SER A 29 -1.12 14.78 -16.50
CA SER A 29 0.19 14.75 -17.16
C SER A 29 1.17 13.82 -16.44
N SER A 30 0.96 13.60 -15.14
CA SER A 30 1.75 12.71 -14.29
C SER A 30 0.84 11.76 -13.49
N PRO A 31 0.13 10.84 -14.17
CA PRO A 31 -0.82 9.95 -13.51
C PRO A 31 -0.10 9.00 -12.56
N GLN A 32 -0.61 8.87 -11.34
CA GLN A 32 -0.07 8.00 -10.28
C GLN A 32 -1.14 7.04 -9.76
N LEU A 33 -1.90 6.46 -10.70
CA LEU A 33 -3.06 5.63 -10.38
C LEU A 33 -2.71 4.45 -9.47
N ALA A 34 -1.62 3.75 -9.77
CA ALA A 34 -1.25 2.56 -9.01
C ALA A 34 -0.94 2.91 -7.55
N LYS A 35 -0.19 4.00 -7.31
CA LYS A 35 0.10 4.53 -5.96
C LYS A 35 -1.17 4.98 -5.24
N LEU A 36 -2.08 5.67 -5.94
CA LEU A 36 -3.36 6.11 -5.37
C LEU A 36 -4.19 4.90 -4.89
N GLN A 37 -4.33 3.87 -5.71
CA GLN A 37 -5.14 2.70 -5.38
C GLN A 37 -4.52 1.83 -4.29
N GLU A 38 -3.20 1.62 -4.34
CA GLU A 38 -2.49 0.88 -3.30
C GLU A 38 -2.65 1.57 -1.95
N SER A 39 -2.44 2.89 -1.89
CA SER A 39 -2.62 3.70 -0.68
C SER A 39 -4.06 3.66 -0.18
N PHE A 40 -5.05 3.81 -1.07
CA PHE A 40 -6.46 3.77 -0.71
C PHE A 40 -6.88 2.41 -0.13
N ILE A 41 -6.40 1.31 -0.72
CA ILE A 41 -6.62 -0.04 -0.20
C ILE A 41 -5.94 -0.20 1.16
N THR A 42 -4.69 0.20 1.30
CA THR A 42 -3.91 0.01 2.54
C THR A 42 -4.43 0.84 3.71
N HIS A 43 -4.81 2.10 3.49
CA HIS A 43 -5.10 3.04 4.57
C HIS A 43 -6.58 3.29 4.82
N ILE A 44 -7.46 2.95 3.88
CA ILE A 44 -8.90 3.19 4.02
C ILE A 44 -9.68 1.88 3.92
N VAL A 45 -9.63 1.21 2.76
CA VAL A 45 -10.51 0.04 2.52
C VAL A 45 -10.10 -1.16 3.36
N GLY A 46 -8.81 -1.44 3.49
CA GLY A 46 -8.28 -2.55 4.28
C GLY A 46 -8.69 -2.50 5.75
N PRO A 47 -8.37 -1.42 6.48
CA PRO A 47 -8.79 -1.26 7.87
C PRO A 47 -10.31 -1.31 8.05
N LEU A 48 -11.06 -0.73 7.12
CA LEU A 48 -12.54 -0.77 7.12
C LEU A 48 -13.04 -2.21 6.98
N CYS A 49 -12.60 -2.94 5.96
CA CYS A 49 -13.01 -4.31 5.73
C CYS A 49 -12.62 -5.23 6.89
N ASN A 50 -11.41 -5.08 7.44
CA ASN A 50 -10.97 -5.87 8.61
C ASN A 50 -11.86 -5.64 9.83
N SER A 51 -12.26 -4.39 10.07
CA SER A 51 -13.16 -4.06 11.19
C SER A 51 -14.55 -4.67 10.99
N TYR A 52 -15.07 -4.66 9.76
CA TYR A 52 -16.35 -5.28 9.42
C TYR A 52 -16.31 -6.82 9.49
N ASP A 53 -15.18 -7.43 9.11
CA ASP A 53 -14.96 -8.88 9.20
C ASP A 53 -14.90 -9.34 10.66
N ALA A 54 -14.14 -8.62 11.49
CA ALA A 54 -14.07 -8.88 12.93
C ALA A 54 -15.43 -8.73 13.63
N ALA A 55 -16.29 -7.85 13.13
CA ALA A 55 -17.67 -7.68 13.60
C ALA A 55 -18.63 -8.75 13.06
N GLY A 56 -18.20 -9.63 12.15
CA GLY A 56 -19.04 -10.66 11.53
C GLY A 56 -20.15 -10.09 10.63
N LEU A 57 -19.96 -8.86 10.12
CA LEU A 57 -20.95 -8.16 9.30
C LEU A 57 -20.77 -8.44 7.81
N LEU A 58 -19.64 -9.02 7.41
CA LEU A 58 -19.37 -9.31 6.01
C LEU A 58 -20.12 -10.57 5.54
N PRO A 59 -20.77 -10.50 4.37
CA PRO A 59 -21.41 -11.68 3.79
C PRO A 59 -20.34 -12.69 3.35
N GLY A 60 -20.56 -13.95 3.69
CA GLY A 60 -19.64 -15.05 3.40
C GLY A 60 -20.27 -16.43 3.62
N TYR A 61 -19.51 -17.48 3.34
CA TYR A 61 -19.91 -18.85 3.62
C TYR A 61 -18.82 -19.58 4.40
N TRP A 62 -19.24 -20.50 5.27
CA TRP A 62 -18.33 -21.29 6.08
C TRP A 62 -17.63 -22.33 5.21
N ILE A 63 -16.30 -22.38 5.29
CA ILE A 63 -15.50 -23.45 4.73
C ILE A 63 -15.02 -24.32 5.88
N ASP A 64 -15.29 -25.62 5.78
CA ASP A 64 -14.70 -26.60 6.68
C ASP A 64 -13.23 -26.77 6.27
N GLU A 65 -12.33 -26.41 7.18
CA GLU A 65 -10.91 -26.68 7.01
C GLU A 65 -10.64 -28.11 7.47
N GLU A 66 -10.18 -28.96 6.55
CA GLU A 66 -9.61 -30.25 6.94
C GLU A 66 -8.46 -29.98 7.91
N ARG A 67 -8.63 -30.46 9.15
CA ARG A 67 -7.73 -30.31 10.30
C ARG A 67 -6.27 -30.54 9.88
N SER A 68 -5.47 -29.48 9.79
CA SER A 68 -4.01 -29.61 9.77
C SER A 68 -3.57 -30.04 11.17
N GLU A 69 -2.98 -31.23 11.26
CA GLU A 69 -2.65 -31.98 12.50
C GLU A 69 -1.40 -31.45 13.24
N ASP A 70 -1.13 -30.14 13.25
CA ASP A 70 0.20 -29.62 13.64
C ASP A 70 0.22 -28.51 14.73
N GLU A 71 -0.80 -28.37 15.61
CA GLU A 71 -0.72 -27.39 16.72
C GLU A 71 -1.49 -27.82 18.00
N ASP A 72 -1.22 -29.01 18.55
CA ASP A 72 -1.71 -29.42 19.88
C ASP A 72 -0.51 -29.70 20.82
N GLU A 73 0.27 -28.69 21.18
CA GLU A 73 1.19 -28.75 22.34
C GLU A 73 1.12 -27.45 23.18
N GLU A 74 0.68 -27.62 24.44
CA GLU A 74 0.79 -26.70 25.60
C GLU A 74 -0.23 -25.53 25.65
N GLU A 75 -1.03 -25.29 26.69
CA GLU A 75 -0.77 -25.35 28.14
C GLU A 75 -1.99 -25.85 28.94
N GLN A 76 -1.71 -26.70 29.92
CA GLN A 76 -2.55 -26.98 31.07
C GLN A 76 -2.49 -25.78 32.04
N VAL A 77 -3.63 -25.27 32.49
CA VAL A 77 -3.73 -24.65 33.83
C VAL A 77 -5.05 -25.05 34.49
N GLU A 78 -4.88 -25.44 35.75
CA GLU A 78 -5.74 -26.11 36.72
C GLU A 78 -6.73 -25.13 37.41
N ASP A 79 -7.64 -25.72 38.20
CA ASP A 79 -8.46 -25.14 39.30
C ASP A 79 -9.84 -24.54 38.90
N THR A 80 -10.98 -24.87 39.50
CA THR A 80 -11.31 -25.41 40.83
C THR A 80 -12.60 -26.25 40.79
N GLU A 81 -12.66 -27.32 41.56
CA GLU A 81 -13.86 -28.13 41.78
C GLU A 81 -14.91 -27.39 42.63
N THR A 82 -16.18 -27.39 42.20
CA THR A 82 -17.33 -27.16 43.07
C THR A 82 -18.46 -28.05 42.58
N ASP A 83 -18.79 -29.00 43.43
CA ASP A 83 -19.73 -30.09 43.21
C ASP A 83 -21.18 -29.64 43.54
N GLU A 84 -22.13 -30.30 42.88
CA GLU A 84 -23.54 -30.52 43.27
C GLU A 84 -24.59 -29.40 43.07
N ASP A 85 -25.36 -29.47 41.96
CA ASP A 85 -26.82 -29.76 42.01
C ASP A 85 -27.43 -29.98 40.59
N GLU A 86 -28.27 -31.02 40.49
CA GLU A 86 -28.79 -31.66 39.27
C GLU A 86 -30.03 -30.98 38.62
N LEU A 87 -30.16 -31.23 37.30
CA LEU A 87 -31.38 -31.24 36.44
C LEU A 87 -31.94 -29.91 35.88
N GLU A 88 -31.63 -29.61 34.60
CA GLU A 88 -32.63 -29.69 33.50
C GLU A 88 -31.91 -29.63 32.13
N GLU A 89 -32.19 -30.64 31.30
CA GLU A 89 -31.58 -30.91 30.00
C GLU A 89 -32.24 -30.06 28.90
N GLU A 90 -31.66 -28.90 28.57
CA GLU A 90 -31.99 -28.17 27.34
C GLU A 90 -30.72 -27.76 26.58
N LEU A 91 -30.15 -28.76 25.90
CA LEU A 91 -29.32 -28.68 24.68
C LEU A 91 -28.55 -27.37 24.46
N GLU A 92 -27.60 -27.07 25.33
CA GLU A 92 -26.48 -26.18 25.04
C GLU A 92 -25.83 -26.64 23.72
N PRO A 93 -25.74 -25.79 22.67
CA PRO A 93 -25.05 -26.16 21.46
C PRO A 93 -23.57 -26.25 21.79
N LYS A 94 -23.14 -27.48 22.12
CA LYS A 94 -21.75 -27.91 22.32
C LYS A 94 -20.91 -27.21 21.26
N ARG A 95 -20.17 -26.18 21.66
CA ARG A 95 -19.36 -25.36 20.77
C ARG A 95 -18.31 -26.30 20.19
N ARG A 96 -18.62 -26.84 19.02
CA ARG A 96 -17.65 -27.58 18.21
C ARG A 96 -16.69 -26.50 17.75
N ASN A 97 -15.65 -26.25 18.53
CA ASN A 97 -14.49 -25.43 18.20
C ASN A 97 -13.69 -26.05 17.04
N GLY A 98 -14.36 -26.46 15.97
CA GLY A 98 -13.73 -26.56 14.66
C GLY A 98 -13.64 -25.13 14.15
N ARG A 99 -12.41 -24.63 13.94
CA ARG A 99 -12.14 -23.35 13.30
C ARG A 99 -12.68 -23.36 11.86
N ARG A 100 -14.00 -23.25 11.69
CA ARG A 100 -14.60 -23.01 10.37
C ARG A 100 -14.19 -21.59 9.96
N ARG A 101 -13.40 -21.46 8.90
CA ARG A 101 -13.06 -20.14 8.36
C ARG A 101 -14.24 -19.63 7.56
N LEU A 102 -14.61 -18.37 7.80
CA LEU A 102 -15.57 -17.68 6.94
C LEU A 102 -14.86 -17.23 5.67
N PHE A 103 -15.33 -17.65 4.52
CA PHE A 103 -14.85 -17.16 3.24
C PHE A 103 -15.68 -15.95 2.81
N CYS A 104 -15.01 -14.81 2.62
CA CYS A 104 -15.61 -13.58 2.15
C CYS A 104 -15.02 -13.16 0.80
N ASN A 105 -15.87 -13.12 -0.25
CA ASN A 105 -15.46 -12.73 -1.61
C ASN A 105 -14.84 -11.32 -1.65
N ILE A 106 -15.40 -10.36 -0.89
CA ILE A 106 -14.89 -8.98 -0.87
C ILE A 106 -13.45 -8.95 -0.34
N MET A 107 -13.16 -9.75 0.69
CA MET A 107 -11.83 -9.82 1.27
C MET A 107 -10.80 -10.44 0.31
N GLN A 108 -11.21 -11.48 -0.42
CA GLN A 108 -10.39 -12.07 -1.47
C GLN A 108 -10.10 -11.04 -2.57
N HIS A 109 -11.14 -10.40 -3.12
CA HIS A 109 -10.98 -9.42 -4.20
C HIS A 109 -10.12 -8.24 -3.76
N LEU A 110 -10.24 -7.79 -2.52
CA LEU A 110 -9.40 -6.72 -1.98
C LEU A 110 -7.92 -7.13 -1.98
N THR A 111 -7.64 -8.36 -1.56
CA THR A 111 -6.28 -8.92 -1.55
C THR A 111 -5.71 -9.05 -2.97
N GLU A 112 -6.51 -9.53 -3.92
CA GLU A 112 -6.11 -9.67 -5.32
C GLU A 112 -5.85 -8.31 -5.98
N ASN A 113 -6.75 -7.35 -5.79
CA ASN A 113 -6.58 -5.99 -6.28
C ASN A 113 -5.32 -5.34 -5.69
N HIS A 114 -5.06 -5.50 -4.39
CA HIS A 114 -3.86 -4.97 -3.76
C HIS A 114 -2.58 -5.49 -4.41
N LYS A 115 -2.53 -6.80 -4.73
CA LYS A 115 -1.40 -7.42 -5.42
C LYS A 115 -1.19 -6.83 -6.82
N VAL A 116 -2.28 -6.63 -7.58
CA VAL A 116 -2.20 -6.02 -8.92
C VAL A 116 -1.59 -4.63 -8.83
N TRP A 117 -2.09 -3.78 -7.93
CA TRP A 117 -1.60 -2.41 -7.81
C TRP A 117 -0.14 -2.33 -7.33
N LYS A 118 0.26 -3.16 -6.37
CA LYS A 118 1.67 -3.26 -5.97
C LYS A 118 2.58 -3.62 -7.13
N LYS A 119 2.20 -4.64 -7.92
CA LYS A 119 2.95 -5.05 -9.10
C LYS A 119 3.03 -3.93 -10.14
N THR A 120 1.94 -3.20 -10.37
CA THR A 120 1.92 -2.06 -11.30
C THR A 120 2.85 -0.93 -10.83
N ILE A 121 2.89 -0.62 -9.52
CA ILE A 121 3.84 0.38 -8.99
C ILE A 121 5.28 -0.03 -9.29
N GLU A 122 5.66 -1.28 -9.01
CA GLU A 122 7.01 -1.79 -9.29
C GLU A 122 7.36 -1.70 -10.79
N GLU A 123 6.42 -2.04 -11.66
CA GLU A 123 6.58 -1.95 -13.11
C GLU A 123 6.72 -0.49 -13.60
N GLU A 124 5.94 0.44 -13.05
CA GLU A 124 6.01 1.87 -13.35
C GLU A 124 7.35 2.48 -12.92
N GLU A 125 7.82 2.19 -11.70
CA GLU A 125 9.09 2.71 -11.19
C GLU A 125 10.29 2.15 -11.98
N LYS A 126 10.29 0.83 -12.26
CA LYS A 126 11.31 0.20 -13.10
C LYS A 126 11.34 0.77 -14.53
N SER A 127 10.18 1.15 -15.06
CA SER A 127 10.09 1.76 -16.38
C SER A 127 10.64 3.19 -16.38
N LYS A 128 10.39 3.97 -15.33
CA LYS A 128 10.96 5.31 -15.13
C LYS A 128 12.49 5.25 -14.98
N GLU A 129 13.02 4.30 -14.21
CA GLU A 129 14.47 4.10 -14.04
C GLU A 129 15.16 3.79 -15.38
N LYS A 130 14.56 2.91 -16.20
CA LYS A 130 15.10 2.58 -17.54
C LYS A 130 15.09 3.78 -18.47
N GLN A 131 14.02 4.57 -18.47
CA GLN A 131 13.95 5.79 -19.28
C GLN A 131 14.98 6.83 -18.82
N GLN A 132 15.25 6.93 -17.52
CA GLN A 132 16.26 7.82 -16.98
C GLN A 132 17.68 7.34 -17.34
N ALA A 133 17.94 6.03 -17.32
CA ALA A 133 19.21 5.44 -17.72
C ALA A 133 19.51 5.61 -19.23
N ASP A 134 18.50 5.48 -20.10
CA ASP A 134 18.63 5.71 -21.55
C ASP A 134 18.72 7.20 -21.94
N SER A 135 18.30 8.11 -21.06
CA SER A 135 18.39 9.56 -21.27
C SER A 135 19.76 10.17 -20.89
N LEU A 136 20.65 9.40 -20.26
CA LEU A 136 22.03 9.81 -20.00
C LEU A 136 22.84 9.66 -21.30
N PRO A 137 23.40 10.74 -21.88
CA PRO A 137 24.21 10.61 -23.08
C PRO A 137 25.48 9.81 -22.77
N LEU A 138 25.65 8.69 -23.47
CA LEU A 138 26.92 7.99 -23.65
C LEU A 138 27.91 8.92 -24.36
N SER A 139 28.48 9.88 -23.63
CA SER A 139 29.51 10.79 -24.13
C SER A 139 30.53 11.09 -23.04
N LEU A 140 31.22 10.06 -22.55
CA LEU A 140 32.56 10.23 -21.99
C LEU A 140 33.42 9.03 -22.40
N SER A 141 33.86 9.02 -23.66
CA SER A 141 35.09 8.33 -24.04
C SER A 141 36.27 9.10 -23.41
N PRO A 142 37.15 8.49 -22.61
CA PRO A 142 38.36 9.17 -22.17
C PRO A 142 39.37 9.08 -23.32
N SER A 143 39.55 10.16 -24.07
CA SER A 143 40.73 10.34 -24.91
C SER A 143 41.66 11.35 -24.23
N PRO A 144 42.97 11.06 -24.14
CA PRO A 144 43.91 11.83 -23.34
C PRO A 144 44.50 13.00 -24.13
N SER A 145 45.01 14.00 -23.40
CA SER A 145 45.74 15.20 -23.89
C SER A 145 44.81 16.30 -24.40
N ASP A 146 45.01 17.59 -24.18
CA ASP A 146 45.92 18.43 -23.38
C ASP A 146 45.21 19.80 -23.39
N ASP A 147 45.46 20.62 -22.38
CA ASP A 147 45.51 22.08 -22.44
C ASP A 147 44.95 22.80 -21.22
N GLN A 148 45.84 23.67 -20.74
CA GLN A 148 45.92 24.36 -19.47
C GLN A 148 44.80 25.39 -19.29
N ILE A 149 44.09 25.31 -18.16
CA ILE A 149 43.29 26.43 -17.66
C ILE A 149 44.13 27.16 -16.61
N GLN A 150 44.59 28.35 -16.96
CA GLN A 150 45.34 29.25 -16.08
C GLN A 150 44.42 29.85 -15.01
N VAL A 151 44.91 29.86 -13.77
CA VAL A 151 44.25 30.47 -12.61
C VAL A 151 44.32 31.99 -12.74
N ILE A 152 43.17 32.65 -12.78
CA ILE A 152 43.05 34.11 -12.73
C ILE A 152 43.36 34.56 -11.30
N GLN A 153 44.30 35.50 -11.13
CA GLN A 153 44.57 36.17 -9.86
C GLN A 153 43.51 37.26 -9.63
N GLU A 154 42.85 37.24 -8.46
CA GLU A 154 42.00 38.33 -7.99
C GLU A 154 42.85 39.57 -7.69
N GLU A 155 42.45 40.70 -8.26
CA GLU A 155 43.00 42.03 -7.97
C GLU A 155 42.29 42.59 -6.73
N GLU A 156 43.08 43.02 -5.75
CA GLU A 156 42.65 43.65 -4.50
C GLU A 156 42.14 45.08 -4.78
N GLU A 157 40.83 45.29 -4.66
CA GLU A 157 40.26 46.64 -4.68
C GLU A 157 40.42 47.27 -3.29
N GLY A 158 41.49 48.03 -3.12
CA GLY A 158 41.60 49.02 -2.07
C GLY A 158 40.96 50.34 -2.50
N GLU A 159 39.99 50.83 -1.73
CA GLU A 159 39.85 52.28 -1.55
C GLU A 159 39.35 52.63 -0.14
N GLU A 160 40.23 53.30 0.58
CA GLU A 160 39.93 54.09 1.77
C GLU A 160 38.87 55.14 1.46
N ARG A 161 37.93 55.36 2.39
CA ARG A 161 37.37 56.69 2.70
C ARG A 161 36.51 56.63 3.96
N GLN A 162 37.08 57.09 5.08
CA GLN A 162 36.65 58.32 5.78
C GLN A 162 37.60 58.66 6.93
#